data_AF-A0A420S1L7-F1
#
_entry.id   AF-A0A420S1L7-F1
#
_cell.length_a   1.000
_cell.length_b   1.000
_cell.length_c   1.000
_cell.angle_alpha   90.00
_cell.angle_beta   90.00
_cell.angle_gamma   90.00
#
_symmetry.space_group_name_H-M   'P 1'
#
loop_
_entity.id
_entity.type
_entity.pdbx_description
1 polymer ?
#
loop_
_entity_poly.entity_id
_entity_poly.type
_entity_poly.pdbx_seq_one_letter_code
_entity_poly.pdbx_strand_id
1 'polypeptide(L)'
;MHSSTTLLLLATATVNAIGIRDDCKDVHIFLAKGNNEPYPGRQGKLAGAICSGLKSCDYEDIQFQNALEDPFCDSVTEGVKNGIKQITAYNKKCPDSKLVVSGYSQGGQVVGDILGGGGGVFFQNCVEPDLQGLNPKTLPGSKIVAAMVFGDTRHTKDQPFNVLSGAGKNGLFPRPAGMLQNLASYGDVFRNYCVETDPICAQGDEVETHLNYFDVFTDDVAEWVKERIGEDATTTTAATKTSTKAKSTAKETSTKDAETESTTEAASTTKDASKDSTTKDTTTTAASTTADSSSSTDASSAEGRATAGEASSGAAAPSSTDNAATSKGASLMGMIIGVAALLAI
;
A
#
# COMPACT_ATOMS: atom_id res chain seq x y z
N MET A 1 -71.44 -25.59 -37.58
CA MET A 1 -70.46 -24.50 -37.33
C MET A 1 -69.61 -24.94 -36.15
N HIS A 2 -68.46 -25.58 -36.41
CA HIS A 2 -67.56 -26.06 -35.34
C HIS A 2 -66.44 -25.04 -35.17
N SER A 3 -66.44 -24.35 -34.03
CA SER A 3 -65.45 -23.34 -33.67
C SER A 3 -64.21 -24.05 -33.10
N SER A 4 -63.11 -24.05 -33.85
CA SER A 4 -61.82 -24.57 -33.39
C SER A 4 -61.09 -23.49 -32.59
N THR A 5 -60.90 -23.74 -31.30
CA THR A 5 -60.12 -22.87 -30.41
C THR A 5 -58.66 -23.32 -30.44
N THR A 6 -57.82 -22.54 -31.13
CA THR A 6 -56.37 -22.77 -31.20
C THR A 6 -55.72 -22.33 -29.89
N LEU A 7 -55.18 -23.29 -29.14
CA LEU A 7 -54.43 -23.07 -27.91
C LEU A 7 -52.99 -22.65 -28.27
N LEU A 8 -52.64 -21.39 -27.96
CA LEU A 8 -51.29 -20.85 -28.20
C LEU A 8 -50.38 -21.23 -27.02
N LEU A 9 -49.48 -22.20 -27.23
CA LEU A 9 -48.41 -22.52 -26.28
C LEU A 9 -47.35 -21.40 -26.31
N LEU A 10 -47.25 -20.62 -25.22
CA LEU A 10 -46.08 -19.77 -24.98
C LEU A 10 -44.94 -20.68 -24.50
N ALA A 11 -43.95 -20.89 -25.36
CA ALA A 11 -42.66 -21.45 -24.97
C ALA A 11 -41.88 -20.38 -24.21
N THR A 12 -41.76 -20.54 -22.89
CA THR A 12 -40.78 -19.81 -22.09
C THR A 12 -39.38 -20.34 -22.43
N ALA A 13 -38.63 -19.61 -23.25
CA ALA A 13 -37.21 -19.84 -23.43
C ALA A 13 -36.48 -19.42 -22.14
N THR A 14 -36.07 -20.40 -21.33
CA THR A 14 -35.09 -20.18 -20.28
C THR A 14 -33.74 -19.94 -20.94
N VAL A 15 -33.35 -18.67 -21.08
CA VAL A 15 -32.00 -18.30 -21.48
C VAL A 15 -31.08 -18.53 -20.27
N ASN A 16 -30.63 -19.77 -20.10
CA ASN A 16 -29.41 -20.02 -19.32
C ASN A 16 -28.23 -19.53 -20.17
N ALA A 17 -27.97 -18.23 -20.14
CA ALA A 17 -26.68 -17.69 -20.55
C ALA A 17 -25.65 -18.03 -19.46
N ILE A 18 -25.36 -19.32 -19.28
CA ILE A 18 -24.08 -19.76 -18.71
C ILE A 18 -23.10 -19.73 -19.89
N GLY A 19 -22.87 -18.52 -20.39
CA GLY A 19 -21.70 -18.29 -21.23
C GLY A 19 -20.50 -18.59 -20.36
N ILE A 20 -19.69 -19.54 -20.80
CA ILE A 20 -18.49 -19.95 -20.11
C ILE A 20 -17.64 -18.69 -19.86
N ARG A 21 -17.52 -18.27 -18.60
CA ARG A 21 -16.57 -17.23 -18.18
C ARG A 21 -15.23 -17.91 -17.96
N ASP A 22 -14.63 -18.46 -19.02
CA ASP A 22 -13.41 -19.30 -18.94
C ASP A 22 -12.23 -18.62 -18.23
N ASP A 23 -12.25 -17.28 -18.15
CA ASP A 23 -11.19 -16.49 -17.53
C ASP A 23 -11.50 -15.99 -16.11
N CYS A 24 -12.72 -16.12 -15.58
CA CYS A 24 -13.02 -15.58 -14.25
C CYS A 24 -12.48 -16.49 -13.15
N LYS A 25 -11.88 -15.90 -12.12
CA LYS A 25 -11.46 -16.62 -10.91
C LYS A 25 -12.39 -16.34 -9.74
N ASP A 26 -12.61 -17.35 -8.90
CA ASP A 26 -13.33 -17.18 -7.64
C ASP A 26 -12.69 -16.09 -6.76
N VAL A 27 -11.35 -16.00 -6.76
CA VAL A 27 -10.57 -14.96 -6.10
C VAL A 27 -9.64 -14.28 -7.10
N HIS A 28 -9.64 -12.94 -7.13
CA HIS A 28 -8.73 -12.17 -7.98
C HIS A 28 -8.05 -11.06 -7.17
N ILE A 29 -6.72 -11.02 -7.25
CA ILE A 29 -5.89 -10.14 -6.43
C ILE A 29 -5.32 -9.00 -7.29
N PHE A 30 -5.45 -7.75 -6.84
CA PHE A 30 -4.83 -6.59 -7.46
C PHE A 30 -3.62 -6.14 -6.64
N LEU A 31 -2.49 -5.92 -7.30
CA LEU A 31 -1.21 -5.60 -6.65
C LEU A 31 -0.68 -4.23 -7.09
N ALA A 32 -0.53 -3.27 -6.17
CA ALA A 32 0.21 -2.03 -6.41
C ALA A 32 1.61 -2.11 -5.77
N LYS A 33 2.65 -2.12 -6.61
CA LYS A 33 4.05 -2.28 -6.20
C LYS A 33 4.60 -1.05 -5.49
N GLY A 34 5.71 -1.22 -4.76
CA GLY A 34 6.47 -0.14 -4.18
C GLY A 34 7.25 0.68 -5.20
N ASN A 35 7.89 1.74 -4.72
CA ASN A 35 8.63 2.66 -5.57
C ASN A 35 9.75 1.92 -6.32
N ASN A 36 9.88 2.17 -7.63
CA ASN A 36 10.91 1.60 -8.50
C ASN A 36 11.02 0.05 -8.54
N GLU A 37 10.03 -0.69 -8.05
CA GLU A 37 10.04 -2.14 -8.16
C GLU A 37 9.73 -2.60 -9.60
N PRO A 38 10.25 -3.73 -10.09
CA PRO A 38 9.64 -4.40 -11.23
C PRO A 38 8.31 -5.03 -10.81
N TYR A 39 7.38 -5.24 -11.75
CA TYR A 39 6.18 -6.04 -11.48
C TYR A 39 6.51 -7.53 -11.23
N PRO A 40 5.82 -8.23 -10.30
CA PRO A 40 4.74 -7.75 -9.42
C PRO A 40 5.22 -7.10 -8.10
N GLY A 41 6.53 -6.88 -7.97
CA GLY A 41 7.19 -6.43 -6.76
C GLY A 41 7.33 -7.54 -5.72
N ARG A 42 7.89 -7.19 -4.56
CA ARG A 42 8.09 -8.09 -3.41
C ARG A 42 6.80 -8.75 -2.91
N GLN A 43 5.66 -8.09 -3.08
CA GLN A 43 4.34 -8.62 -2.68
C GLN A 43 3.84 -9.79 -3.55
N GLY A 44 4.50 -10.12 -4.67
CA GLY A 44 4.17 -11.33 -5.44
C GLY A 44 4.21 -12.60 -4.58
N LYS A 45 5.05 -12.65 -3.54
CA LYS A 45 5.07 -13.73 -2.55
C LYS A 45 3.73 -13.87 -1.82
N LEU A 46 3.13 -12.75 -1.41
CA LEU A 46 1.84 -12.72 -0.73
C LEU A 46 0.72 -13.22 -1.65
N ALA A 47 0.68 -12.79 -2.90
CA ALA A 47 -0.30 -13.29 -3.87
C ALA A 47 -0.19 -14.81 -4.06
N GLY A 48 1.03 -15.34 -4.19
CA GLY A 48 1.29 -16.78 -4.22
C GLY A 48 0.81 -17.51 -2.97
N ALA A 49 1.08 -16.96 -1.78
CA ALA A 49 0.66 -17.53 -0.50
C ALA A 49 -0.87 -17.53 -0.32
N ILE A 50 -1.55 -16.47 -0.75
CA ILE A 50 -3.02 -16.38 -0.77
C ILE A 50 -3.61 -17.43 -1.71
N CYS A 51 -3.10 -17.52 -2.94
CA CYS A 51 -3.61 -18.48 -3.91
C CYS A 51 -3.27 -19.95 -3.59
N SER A 52 -2.24 -20.19 -2.76
CA SER A 52 -1.84 -21.54 -2.37
C SER A 52 -3.00 -22.29 -1.68
N GLY A 53 -3.40 -23.42 -2.28
CA GLY A 53 -4.51 -24.25 -1.81
C GLY A 53 -5.89 -23.83 -2.32
N LEU A 54 -6.02 -22.67 -2.98
CA LEU A 54 -7.27 -22.25 -3.61
C LEU A 54 -7.44 -22.90 -4.99
N LYS A 55 -8.67 -23.33 -5.31
CA LYS A 55 -8.97 -23.97 -6.60
C LYS A 55 -8.94 -23.00 -7.77
N SER A 56 -9.28 -21.73 -7.52
CA SER A 56 -9.41 -20.70 -8.56
C SER A 56 -8.98 -19.35 -8.01
N CYS A 57 -7.69 -19.03 -8.16
CA CYS A 57 -7.11 -17.77 -7.74
C CYS A 57 -6.06 -17.32 -8.74
N ASP A 58 -6.01 -16.02 -9.02
CA ASP A 58 -4.96 -15.36 -9.78
C ASP A 58 -4.75 -13.93 -9.27
N TYR A 59 -3.84 -13.21 -9.92
CA TYR A 59 -3.56 -11.82 -9.63
C TYR A 59 -3.30 -11.03 -10.91
N GLU A 60 -3.52 -9.73 -10.85
CA GLU A 60 -3.00 -8.76 -11.81
C GLU A 60 -2.35 -7.57 -11.10
N ASP A 61 -1.41 -6.94 -11.80
CA ASP A 61 -0.73 -5.76 -11.29
C ASP A 61 -1.48 -4.49 -11.66
N ILE A 62 -1.64 -3.58 -10.69
CA ILE A 62 -2.11 -2.22 -10.96
C ILE A 62 -1.03 -1.51 -11.79
N GLN A 63 -1.38 -1.18 -13.04
CA GLN A 63 -0.46 -0.52 -13.98
C GLN A 63 -0.26 0.97 -13.67
N PHE A 64 0.99 1.40 -13.49
CA PHE A 64 1.43 2.80 -13.37
C PHE A 64 2.96 2.89 -13.48
N GLN A 65 3.48 4.02 -13.97
CA GLN A 65 4.91 4.30 -14.02
C GLN A 65 5.38 4.84 -12.68
N ASN A 66 6.50 4.32 -12.16
CA ASN A 66 7.09 4.79 -10.91
C ASN A 66 8.61 4.55 -10.83
N ALA A 67 9.30 4.65 -11.97
CA ALA A 67 10.75 4.71 -11.96
C ALA A 67 11.22 5.85 -11.05
N LEU A 68 12.45 5.80 -10.54
CA LEU A 68 12.96 6.79 -9.56
C LEU A 68 12.86 8.24 -10.07
N GLU A 69 12.95 8.44 -11.38
CA GLU A 69 12.83 9.74 -12.05
C GLU A 69 11.39 10.21 -12.24
N ASP A 70 10.40 9.33 -12.12
CA ASP A 70 8.99 9.68 -12.35
C ASP A 70 8.46 10.58 -11.23
N PRO A 71 7.67 11.62 -11.53
CA PRO A 71 7.08 12.46 -10.52
C PRO A 71 6.14 11.66 -9.59
N PHE A 72 6.45 11.65 -8.29
CA PHE A 72 5.74 10.85 -7.28
C PHE A 72 4.22 11.01 -7.33
N CYS A 73 3.71 12.26 -7.34
CA CYS A 73 2.27 12.51 -7.34
C CYS A 73 1.59 12.08 -8.66
N ASP A 74 2.29 12.22 -9.80
CA ASP A 74 1.75 11.78 -11.10
C ASP A 74 1.65 10.25 -11.14
N SER A 75 2.68 9.57 -10.64
CA SER A 75 2.75 8.12 -10.47
C SER A 75 1.62 7.57 -9.59
N VAL A 76 1.42 8.15 -8.39
CA VAL A 76 0.32 7.77 -7.50
C VAL A 76 -1.03 8.04 -8.15
N THR A 77 -1.21 9.21 -8.75
CA THR A 77 -2.47 9.59 -9.43
C THR A 77 -2.81 8.63 -10.58
N GLU A 78 -1.82 8.23 -11.37
CA GLU A 78 -1.96 7.21 -12.41
C GLU A 78 -2.37 5.87 -11.80
N GLY A 79 -1.65 5.41 -10.77
CA GLY A 79 -1.93 4.15 -10.08
C GLY A 79 -3.35 4.07 -9.53
N VAL A 80 -3.85 5.14 -8.91
CA VAL A 80 -5.22 5.19 -8.38
C VAL A 80 -6.25 5.10 -9.50
N LYS A 81 -6.09 5.89 -10.57
CA LYS A 81 -7.00 5.90 -11.72
C LYS A 81 -7.03 4.55 -12.42
N ASN A 82 -5.86 3.98 -12.70
CA ASN A 82 -5.74 2.69 -13.36
C ASN A 82 -6.24 1.56 -12.45
N GLY A 83 -5.95 1.59 -11.15
CA GLY A 83 -6.44 0.61 -10.18
C GLY A 83 -7.96 0.58 -10.10
N ILE A 84 -8.62 1.73 -9.95
CA ILE A 84 -10.09 1.83 -9.99
C ILE A 84 -10.64 1.26 -11.30
N LYS A 85 -10.02 1.60 -12.44
CA LYS A 85 -10.43 1.12 -13.77
C LYS A 85 -10.31 -0.41 -13.87
N GLN A 86 -9.21 -0.98 -13.43
CA GLN A 86 -8.94 -2.43 -13.45
C GLN A 86 -9.93 -3.18 -12.56
N ILE A 87 -10.06 -2.77 -11.29
CA ILE A 87 -11.00 -3.34 -10.32
C ILE A 87 -12.43 -3.30 -10.87
N THR A 88 -12.85 -2.17 -11.42
CA THR A 88 -14.19 -2.02 -12.02
C THR A 88 -14.38 -2.91 -13.24
N ALA A 89 -13.38 -2.98 -14.13
CA ALA A 89 -13.44 -3.80 -15.34
C ALA A 89 -13.52 -5.29 -15.02
N TYR A 90 -12.67 -5.77 -14.10
CA TYR A 90 -12.69 -7.16 -13.67
C TYR A 90 -14.01 -7.50 -12.98
N ASN A 91 -14.50 -6.65 -12.06
CA ASN A 91 -15.78 -6.89 -11.41
C ASN A 91 -16.96 -6.94 -12.39
N LYS A 92 -16.93 -6.10 -13.42
CA LYS A 92 -17.96 -6.13 -14.48
C LYS A 92 -17.89 -7.42 -15.31
N LYS A 93 -16.68 -7.92 -15.62
CA LYS A 93 -16.46 -9.19 -16.33
C LYS A 93 -16.84 -10.39 -15.45
N CYS A 94 -16.50 -10.32 -14.17
CA CYS A 94 -16.57 -11.39 -13.19
C CYS A 94 -17.28 -10.92 -11.90
N PRO A 95 -18.61 -10.66 -11.96
CA PRO A 95 -19.37 -10.09 -10.84
C PRO A 95 -19.43 -10.98 -9.58
N ASP A 96 -19.13 -12.27 -9.73
CA ASP A 96 -19.18 -13.24 -8.64
C ASP A 96 -17.82 -13.41 -7.94
N SER A 97 -16.74 -12.89 -8.53
CA SER A 97 -15.40 -12.96 -7.95
C SER A 97 -15.29 -12.15 -6.66
N LYS A 98 -14.56 -12.73 -5.70
CA LYS A 98 -14.07 -12.04 -4.52
C LYS A 98 -12.80 -11.29 -4.89
N LEU A 99 -12.75 -10.00 -4.59
CA LEU A 99 -11.62 -9.15 -4.95
C LEU A 99 -10.74 -8.95 -3.72
N VAL A 100 -9.43 -9.05 -3.91
CA VAL A 100 -8.41 -8.72 -2.91
C VAL A 100 -7.56 -7.60 -3.47
N VAL A 101 -7.27 -6.57 -2.69
CA VAL A 101 -6.48 -5.41 -3.17
C VAL A 101 -5.32 -5.17 -2.21
N SER A 102 -4.08 -5.23 -2.70
CA SER A 102 -2.87 -5.07 -1.89
C SER A 102 -1.95 -4.00 -2.45
N GLY A 103 -1.39 -3.18 -1.56
CA GLY A 103 -0.43 -2.15 -1.92
C GLY A 103 0.75 -2.09 -0.95
N TYR A 104 1.94 -1.83 -1.46
CA TYR A 104 3.15 -1.69 -0.66
C TYR A 104 3.86 -0.34 -0.89
N SER A 105 4.30 0.33 0.18
CA SER A 105 5.02 1.61 0.13
C SER A 105 4.23 2.67 -0.66
N GLN A 106 4.79 3.23 -1.76
CA GLN A 106 4.04 4.07 -2.70
C GLN A 106 2.78 3.39 -3.25
N GLY A 107 2.82 2.08 -3.53
CA GLY A 107 1.64 1.29 -3.88
C GLY A 107 0.64 1.15 -2.73
N GLY A 108 1.12 1.23 -1.48
CA GLY A 108 0.29 1.33 -0.29
C GLY A 108 -0.53 2.62 -0.28
N GLN A 109 0.09 3.75 -0.64
CA GLN A 109 -0.63 4.99 -0.88
C GLN A 109 -1.66 4.85 -2.00
N VAL A 110 -1.27 4.27 -3.15
CA VAL A 110 -2.18 4.02 -4.27
C VAL A 110 -3.42 3.24 -3.82
N VAL A 111 -3.27 2.11 -3.13
CA VAL A 111 -4.40 1.31 -2.68
C VAL A 111 -5.21 2.01 -1.59
N GLY A 112 -4.56 2.67 -0.64
CA GLY A 112 -5.28 3.45 0.36
C GLY A 112 -6.08 4.60 -0.26
N ASP A 113 -5.62 5.18 -1.37
CA ASP A 113 -6.32 6.24 -2.10
C ASP A 113 -7.45 5.69 -2.99
N ILE A 114 -7.29 4.49 -3.56
CA ILE A 114 -8.37 3.74 -4.23
C ILE A 114 -9.56 3.52 -3.28
N LEU A 115 -9.30 3.22 -2.00
CA LEU A 115 -10.35 2.90 -1.02
C LEU A 115 -10.86 4.13 -0.28
N GLY A 116 -9.94 4.96 0.21
CA GLY A 116 -10.20 6.10 1.09
C GLY A 116 -10.42 7.43 0.37
N GLY A 117 -10.05 7.50 -0.90
CA GLY A 117 -9.92 8.75 -1.66
C GLY A 117 -8.50 9.31 -1.61
N GLY A 118 -8.15 10.05 -2.66
CA GLY A 118 -6.82 10.63 -2.87
C GLY A 118 -6.83 12.15 -2.85
N GLY A 119 -5.64 12.73 -2.95
CA GLY A 119 -5.42 14.18 -2.91
C GLY A 119 -4.52 14.62 -1.76
N GLY A 120 -3.86 15.75 -1.96
CA GLY A 120 -2.95 16.33 -0.99
C GLY A 120 -1.69 16.93 -1.60
N VAL A 121 -0.78 17.37 -0.73
CA VAL A 121 0.54 17.90 -1.10
C VAL A 121 1.60 17.00 -0.49
N PHE A 122 2.56 16.56 -1.31
CA PHE A 122 3.53 15.54 -0.94
C PHE A 122 4.97 16.03 -1.17
N PHE A 123 5.90 15.10 -1.39
CA PHE A 123 7.30 15.40 -1.66
C PHE A 123 7.47 16.51 -2.69
N GLN A 124 8.40 17.42 -2.42
CA GLN A 124 8.75 18.51 -3.34
C GLN A 124 7.55 19.41 -3.70
N ASN A 125 6.54 19.48 -2.83
CA ASN A 125 5.28 20.21 -3.04
C ASN A 125 4.49 19.75 -4.28
N CYS A 126 4.68 18.51 -4.74
CA CYS A 126 3.80 17.96 -5.77
C CYS A 126 2.38 17.81 -5.21
N VAL A 127 1.38 17.96 -6.08
CA VAL A 127 -0.04 17.98 -5.70
C VAL A 127 -0.74 16.82 -6.38
N GLU A 128 -1.40 15.98 -5.60
CA GLU A 128 -2.34 14.99 -6.12
C GLU A 128 -3.74 15.64 -6.18
N PRO A 129 -4.51 15.42 -7.26
CA PRO A 129 -5.88 15.90 -7.34
C PRO A 129 -6.77 15.15 -6.36
N ASP A 130 -7.88 15.77 -5.95
CA ASP A 130 -8.90 15.07 -5.18
C ASP A 130 -9.49 13.92 -6.00
N LEU A 131 -9.45 12.71 -5.44
CA LEU A 131 -10.00 11.50 -6.05
C LEU A 131 -10.98 10.85 -5.08
N GLN A 132 -12.15 10.47 -5.59
CA GLN A 132 -13.15 9.74 -4.81
C GLN A 132 -12.72 8.29 -4.63
N GLY A 133 -12.65 7.83 -3.39
CA GLY A 133 -12.44 6.41 -3.07
C GLY A 133 -13.67 5.56 -3.39
N LEU A 134 -13.44 4.26 -3.61
CA LEU A 134 -14.50 3.27 -3.81
C LEU A 134 -15.39 3.16 -2.56
N ASN A 135 -16.69 3.03 -2.77
CA ASN A 135 -17.65 2.84 -1.69
C ASN A 135 -17.84 1.34 -1.41
N PRO A 136 -17.59 0.85 -0.18
CA PRO A 136 -17.72 -0.58 0.15
C PRO A 136 -19.15 -1.12 0.08
N LYS A 137 -20.16 -0.27 -0.10
CA LYS A 137 -21.58 -0.67 -0.22
C LYS A 137 -22.05 -0.81 -1.67
N THR A 138 -21.24 -0.39 -2.64
CA THR A 138 -21.60 -0.42 -4.06
C THR A 138 -20.52 -1.12 -4.87
N LEU A 139 -20.88 -1.65 -6.04
CA LEU A 139 -19.89 -2.23 -6.94
C LEU A 139 -18.90 -1.14 -7.44
N PRO A 140 -17.61 -1.47 -7.60
CA PRO A 140 -17.00 -2.76 -7.29
C PRO A 140 -16.58 -2.93 -5.81
N GLY A 141 -16.62 -1.86 -5.00
CA GLY A 141 -16.13 -1.86 -3.61
C GLY A 141 -16.77 -2.93 -2.72
N SER A 142 -18.06 -3.24 -2.91
CA SER A 142 -18.75 -4.30 -2.15
C SER A 142 -18.31 -5.74 -2.47
N LYS A 143 -17.41 -5.91 -3.45
CA LYS A 143 -16.82 -7.20 -3.80
C LYS A 143 -15.38 -7.35 -3.30
N ILE A 144 -14.81 -6.29 -2.71
CA ILE A 144 -13.52 -6.35 -2.03
C ILE A 144 -13.74 -7.03 -0.68
N VAL A 145 -13.19 -8.24 -0.52
CA VAL A 145 -13.32 -9.04 0.71
C VAL A 145 -12.12 -8.89 1.63
N ALA A 146 -10.97 -8.53 1.08
CA ALA A 146 -9.77 -8.18 1.85
C ALA A 146 -9.00 -7.07 1.13
N ALA A 147 -8.50 -6.10 1.89
CA ALA A 147 -7.60 -5.09 1.40
C ALA A 147 -6.46 -4.84 2.39
N MET A 148 -5.24 -4.72 1.88
CA MET A 148 -4.04 -4.58 2.69
C MET A 148 -3.16 -3.47 2.13
N VAL A 149 -2.66 -2.62 3.01
CA VAL A 149 -1.55 -1.72 2.68
C VAL A 149 -0.41 -1.94 3.66
N PHE A 150 0.83 -1.88 3.17
CA PHE A 150 2.04 -2.14 3.94
C PHE A 150 3.00 -0.96 3.78
N GLY A 151 3.57 -0.47 4.88
CA GLY A 151 4.50 0.66 4.81
C GLY A 151 3.88 1.91 4.15
N ASP A 152 2.57 2.14 4.34
CA ASP A 152 1.84 3.25 3.71
C ASP A 152 2.48 4.60 4.09
N THR A 153 2.89 5.39 3.09
CA THR A 153 3.41 6.76 3.28
C THR A 153 2.39 7.64 4.00
N ARG A 154 1.10 7.31 3.88
CA ARG A 154 -0.02 8.03 4.48
C ARG A 154 -0.58 7.35 5.72
N HIS A 155 0.16 6.44 6.36
CA HIS A 155 -0.25 5.83 7.61
C HIS A 155 -0.60 6.92 8.65
N THR A 156 -1.77 6.81 9.27
CA THR A 156 -2.21 7.73 10.33
C THR A 156 -2.38 6.92 11.59
N LYS A 157 -1.88 7.44 12.71
CA LYS A 157 -1.94 6.77 14.00
C LYS A 157 -3.37 6.48 14.47
N ASP A 158 -3.46 5.47 15.35
CA ASP A 158 -4.62 5.17 16.18
C ASP A 158 -5.91 4.89 15.39
N GLN A 159 -5.78 4.33 14.18
CA GLN A 159 -6.91 3.93 13.36
C GLN A 159 -7.29 2.46 13.63
N PRO A 160 -8.59 2.11 13.54
CA PRO A 160 -9.07 0.77 13.89
C PRO A 160 -8.57 -0.33 12.95
N PHE A 161 -8.10 0.05 11.75
CA PHE A 161 -7.55 -0.85 10.74
C PHE A 161 -6.03 -0.99 10.82
N ASN A 162 -5.34 -0.27 11.71
CA ASN A 162 -3.89 -0.36 11.84
C ASN A 162 -3.50 -1.67 12.54
N VAL A 163 -2.43 -2.30 12.05
CA VAL A 163 -1.92 -3.58 12.55
C VAL A 163 -0.40 -3.49 12.73
N LEU A 164 0.13 -4.32 13.63
CA LEU A 164 1.55 -4.39 14.06
C LEU A 164 1.95 -3.25 15.02
N SER A 165 3.23 -3.20 15.37
CA SER A 165 3.75 -2.31 16.42
C SER A 165 3.65 -0.82 16.10
N GLY A 166 3.60 -0.45 14.81
CA GLY A 166 3.50 0.92 14.35
C GLY A 166 2.09 1.51 14.40
N ALA A 167 1.08 0.79 14.91
CA ALA A 167 -0.32 1.21 14.85
C ALA A 167 -0.60 2.60 15.48
N GLY A 168 0.19 3.00 16.48
CA GLY A 168 0.12 4.31 17.14
C GLY A 168 1.00 5.42 16.53
N LYS A 169 1.58 5.20 15.33
CA LYS A 169 2.52 6.14 14.69
C LYS A 169 1.94 6.77 13.44
N ASN A 170 2.48 7.92 13.06
CA ASN A 170 2.16 8.60 11.81
C ASN A 170 3.26 8.32 10.80
N GLY A 171 2.88 8.11 9.54
CA GLY A 171 3.80 8.11 8.42
C GLY A 171 4.18 9.53 7.99
N LEU A 172 4.78 9.62 6.82
CA LEU A 172 5.25 10.88 6.24
C LEU A 172 4.12 11.87 5.90
N PHE A 173 2.97 11.36 5.44
CA PHE A 173 1.84 12.18 4.97
C PHE A 173 0.48 11.70 5.50
N PRO A 174 0.22 11.82 6.82
CA PRO A 174 -1.00 11.31 7.44
C PRO A 174 -2.27 11.77 6.73
N ARG A 175 -3.20 10.84 6.52
CA ARG A 175 -4.49 11.09 5.84
C ARG A 175 -5.37 12.09 6.61
N PRO A 176 -6.10 12.97 5.90
CA PRO A 176 -7.14 13.81 6.50
C PRO A 176 -8.34 12.98 6.96
N ALA A 177 -9.12 13.54 7.90
CA ALA A 177 -10.21 12.83 8.58
C ALA A 177 -11.27 12.21 7.64
N GLY A 178 -11.61 12.88 6.54
CA GLY A 178 -12.57 12.35 5.57
C GLY A 178 -12.10 11.04 4.92
N MET A 179 -10.82 10.96 4.56
CA MET A 179 -10.24 9.75 3.97
C MET A 179 -10.14 8.62 5.01
N LEU A 180 -9.84 8.95 6.26
CA LEU A 180 -9.84 7.98 7.37
C LEU A 180 -11.23 7.40 7.64
N GLN A 181 -12.28 8.22 7.57
CA GLN A 181 -13.66 7.75 7.69
C GLN A 181 -14.04 6.82 6.53
N ASN A 182 -13.62 7.14 5.30
CA ASN A 182 -13.83 6.27 4.15
C ASN A 182 -13.13 4.92 4.33
N LEU A 183 -11.86 4.90 4.77
CA LEU A 183 -11.13 3.66 5.06
C LEU A 183 -11.77 2.86 6.19
N ALA A 184 -12.16 3.52 7.29
CA ALA A 184 -12.83 2.88 8.42
C ALA A 184 -14.19 2.25 8.02
N SER A 185 -14.83 2.74 6.94
CA SER A 185 -16.08 2.17 6.44
C SER A 185 -15.95 0.77 5.81
N TYR A 186 -14.73 0.35 5.48
CA TYR A 186 -14.43 -1.04 5.11
C TYR A 186 -14.42 -1.99 6.33
N GLY A 187 -14.43 -1.45 7.55
CA GLY A 187 -14.49 -2.24 8.77
C GLY A 187 -13.34 -3.24 8.85
N ASP A 188 -13.68 -4.51 8.93
CA ASP A 188 -12.74 -5.60 9.14
C ASP A 188 -12.16 -6.17 7.82
N VAL A 189 -12.54 -5.62 6.67
CA VAL A 189 -12.01 -5.92 5.32
C VAL A 189 -10.65 -5.27 5.08
N PHE A 190 -10.37 -4.10 5.69
CA PHE A 190 -9.15 -3.34 5.44
C PHE A 190 -8.16 -3.42 6.60
N ARG A 191 -6.87 -3.61 6.28
CA ARG A 191 -5.76 -3.52 7.24
C ARG A 191 -4.60 -2.68 6.70
N ASN A 192 -4.04 -1.83 7.56
CA ASN A 192 -2.84 -1.05 7.32
C ASN A 192 -1.70 -1.56 8.21
N TYR A 193 -0.74 -2.27 7.63
CA TYR A 193 0.37 -2.91 8.32
C TYR A 193 1.56 -1.97 8.40
N CYS A 194 1.98 -1.65 9.63
CA CYS A 194 3.12 -0.78 9.87
C CYS A 194 3.95 -1.25 11.08
N VAL A 195 5.25 -1.47 10.88
CA VAL A 195 6.18 -1.76 11.98
C VAL A 195 6.69 -0.44 12.57
N GLU A 196 6.80 -0.35 13.90
CA GLU A 196 7.17 0.90 14.60
C GLU A 196 8.50 1.51 14.15
N THR A 197 9.45 0.67 13.73
CA THR A 197 10.78 1.11 13.28
C THR A 197 10.83 1.45 11.78
N ASP A 198 9.73 1.31 11.05
CA ASP A 198 9.67 1.63 9.62
C ASP A 198 9.78 3.16 9.40
N PRO A 199 10.78 3.64 8.62
CA PRO A 199 10.98 5.06 8.38
C PRO A 199 9.86 5.74 7.59
N ILE A 200 9.05 5.00 6.84
CA ILE A 200 7.99 5.53 5.96
C ILE A 200 6.67 5.65 6.72
N CYS A 201 6.17 4.55 7.28
CA CYS A 201 4.82 4.52 7.87
C CYS A 201 4.80 4.89 9.36
N ALA A 202 5.96 4.83 10.04
CA ALA A 202 6.07 5.10 11.47
C ALA A 202 7.10 6.19 11.83
N GLN A 203 7.85 6.69 10.85
CA GLN A 203 8.98 7.62 11.06
C GLN A 203 10.06 7.03 11.98
N GLY A 204 10.26 5.70 11.90
CA GLY A 204 11.38 5.02 12.55
C GLY A 204 12.71 5.20 11.80
N ASP A 205 13.69 4.40 12.18
CA ASP A 205 15.08 4.49 11.71
C ASP A 205 15.63 3.20 11.07
N GLU A 206 14.82 2.14 10.99
CA GLU A 206 15.26 0.83 10.47
C GLU A 206 14.68 0.56 9.06
N VAL A 207 15.44 0.94 8.03
CA VAL A 207 15.09 0.75 6.61
C VAL A 207 14.69 -0.68 6.29
N GLU A 208 15.38 -1.67 6.87
CA GLU A 208 15.11 -3.09 6.65
C GLU A 208 13.66 -3.47 6.98
N THR A 209 13.08 -2.85 8.03
CA THR A 209 11.69 -3.12 8.41
C THR A 209 10.66 -2.59 7.43
N HIS A 210 11.03 -1.62 6.59
CA HIS A 210 10.22 -1.22 5.45
C HIS A 210 10.33 -2.23 4.30
N LEU A 211 11.50 -2.84 4.11
CA LEU A 211 11.80 -3.67 2.93
C LEU A 211 11.32 -5.12 3.06
N ASN A 212 11.16 -5.63 4.28
CA ASN A 212 11.01 -7.06 4.55
C ASN A 212 9.61 -7.51 5.00
N TYR A 213 8.56 -6.68 4.87
CA TYR A 213 7.18 -7.06 5.26
C TYR A 213 6.76 -8.44 4.71
N PHE A 214 7.09 -8.72 3.45
CA PHE A 214 6.71 -9.97 2.77
C PHE A 214 7.65 -11.14 3.03
N ASP A 215 8.76 -10.92 3.74
CA ASP A 215 9.59 -12.00 4.25
C ASP A 215 9.16 -12.41 5.66
N VAL A 216 8.60 -11.45 6.43
CA VAL A 216 8.23 -11.66 7.84
C VAL A 216 6.76 -12.03 8.03
N PHE A 217 5.85 -11.40 7.28
CA PHE A 217 4.40 -11.47 7.58
C PHE A 217 3.56 -12.19 6.51
N THR A 218 4.17 -12.70 5.43
CA THR A 218 3.41 -13.28 4.30
C THR A 218 2.44 -14.37 4.70
N ASP A 219 2.88 -15.34 5.52
CA ASP A 219 2.05 -16.48 5.89
C ASP A 219 0.86 -16.05 6.76
N ASP A 220 1.12 -15.25 7.82
CA ASP A 220 0.09 -14.72 8.72
C ASP A 220 -0.96 -13.87 7.97
N VAL A 221 -0.50 -13.04 7.02
CA VAL A 221 -1.43 -12.21 6.23
C VAL A 221 -2.20 -13.06 5.23
N ALA A 222 -1.57 -14.03 4.58
CA ALA A 222 -2.25 -14.93 3.65
C ALA A 222 -3.33 -15.75 4.35
N GLU A 223 -3.07 -16.23 5.58
CA GLU A 223 -4.06 -16.91 6.41
C GLU A 223 -5.25 -16.00 6.70
N TRP A 224 -5.01 -14.77 7.17
CA TRP A 224 -6.07 -13.79 7.41
C TRP A 224 -6.90 -13.50 6.14
N VAL A 225 -6.26 -13.38 4.96
CA VAL A 225 -6.99 -13.18 3.70
C VAL A 225 -7.87 -14.40 3.36
N LYS A 226 -7.38 -15.62 3.58
CA LYS A 226 -8.18 -16.84 3.35
C LYS A 226 -9.41 -16.91 4.25
N GLU A 227 -9.28 -16.50 5.51
CA GLU A 227 -10.43 -16.34 6.42
C GLU A 227 -11.45 -15.34 5.85
N ARG A 228 -11.01 -14.21 5.29
CA ARG A 228 -11.89 -13.22 4.64
C ARG A 228 -12.56 -13.69 3.37
N ILE A 229 -11.87 -14.53 2.60
CA ILE A 229 -12.42 -15.18 1.42
C ILE A 229 -13.49 -16.21 1.84
N GLY A 230 -13.53 -16.64 3.11
CA GLY A 230 -14.47 -17.65 3.60
C GLY A 230 -14.02 -19.07 3.33
N GLU A 231 -12.70 -19.28 3.22
CA GLU A 231 -12.10 -20.61 3.28
C GLU A 231 -11.89 -20.94 4.77
N ASP A 232 -12.60 -21.94 5.29
CA ASP A 232 -12.36 -22.42 6.64
C ASP A 232 -10.91 -22.89 6.76
N ALA A 233 -10.21 -22.47 7.83
CA ALA A 233 -8.85 -22.89 8.20
C ALA A 233 -8.71 -24.41 8.49
N THR A 234 -9.64 -25.24 8.03
CA THR A 234 -9.54 -26.69 8.01
C THR A 234 -8.82 -27.13 6.75
N THR A 235 -7.49 -27.03 6.74
CA THR A 235 -6.53 -28.06 6.29
C THR A 235 -5.13 -27.42 6.28
N THR A 236 -4.47 -27.28 7.44
CA THR A 236 -3.02 -27.48 7.60
C THR A 236 -2.68 -27.53 9.10
N THR A 237 -2.42 -28.75 9.56
CA THR A 237 -1.49 -29.12 10.65
C THR A 237 -1.84 -28.78 12.09
N ALA A 238 -2.31 -29.82 12.77
CA ALA A 238 -2.05 -30.06 14.18
C ALA A 238 -0.55 -29.88 14.51
N ALA A 239 -0.21 -28.74 15.10
CA ALA A 239 1.01 -28.57 15.87
C ALA A 239 0.60 -28.27 17.32
N THR A 240 0.76 -29.29 18.16
CA THR A 240 0.56 -29.29 19.61
C THR A 240 1.23 -28.07 20.26
N LYS A 241 0.44 -27.07 20.67
CA LYS A 241 0.82 -26.13 21.73
C LYS A 241 0.06 -26.51 22.99
N THR A 242 0.69 -27.33 23.82
CA THR A 242 0.25 -27.61 25.19
C THR A 242 0.33 -26.31 25.98
N SER A 243 -0.83 -25.70 26.21
CA SER A 243 -1.02 -24.64 27.18
C SER A 243 -1.03 -25.23 28.58
N THR A 244 0.08 -25.13 29.32
CA THR A 244 0.07 -25.34 30.78
C THR A 244 -0.48 -24.09 31.46
N LYS A 245 -1.78 -24.15 31.73
CA LYS A 245 -2.53 -23.28 32.63
C LYS A 245 -1.94 -23.35 34.04
N ALA A 246 -1.34 -22.27 34.50
CA ALA A 246 -0.95 -22.09 35.90
C ALA A 246 -2.20 -21.97 36.78
N LYS A 247 -2.31 -22.82 37.81
CA LYS A 247 -3.15 -22.59 38.98
C LYS A 247 -2.47 -23.17 40.23
N SER A 248 -2.01 -22.25 41.08
CA SER A 248 -2.01 -22.27 42.55
C SER A 248 -1.91 -23.62 43.27
N THR A 249 -0.84 -23.81 44.04
CA THR A 249 -0.96 -24.39 45.39
C THR A 249 0.11 -23.79 46.31
N ALA A 250 -0.36 -23.23 47.42
CA ALA A 250 0.47 -22.76 48.52
C ALA A 250 1.22 -23.93 49.17
N LYS A 251 2.47 -23.67 49.59
CA LYS A 251 3.20 -24.55 50.50
C LYS A 251 3.99 -23.69 51.50
N GLU A 252 3.50 -23.62 52.72
CA GLU A 252 4.31 -23.39 53.91
C GLU A 252 5.37 -24.49 54.01
N THR A 253 6.61 -24.15 54.37
CA THR A 253 7.42 -24.81 55.42
C THR A 253 8.77 -24.09 55.59
N SER A 254 8.96 -23.57 56.80
CA SER A 254 10.18 -23.54 57.63
C SER A 254 11.51 -23.00 57.07
N THR A 255 11.87 -21.85 57.63
CA THR A 255 13.18 -21.43 58.14
C THR A 255 14.24 -22.51 58.40
N LYS A 256 15.49 -22.27 57.95
CA LYS A 256 16.69 -22.20 58.81
C LYS A 256 17.89 -21.58 58.07
N ASP A 257 18.70 -20.89 58.86
CA ASP A 257 19.72 -19.89 58.55
C ASP A 257 21.05 -20.39 57.96
N ALA A 258 21.77 -19.43 57.35
CA ALA A 258 23.13 -18.96 57.72
C ALA A 258 24.26 -19.08 56.67
N GLU A 259 24.87 -17.90 56.48
CA GLU A 259 26.26 -17.54 56.10
C GLU A 259 26.76 -17.79 54.65
N THR A 260 27.66 -16.99 54.06
CA THR A 260 28.16 -15.59 54.14
C THR A 260 29.37 -15.56 53.17
N GLU A 261 29.50 -14.50 52.35
CA GLU A 261 30.74 -13.99 51.70
C GLU A 261 31.51 -14.88 50.68
N SER A 262 32.29 -14.39 49.70
CA SER A 262 32.59 -13.08 49.11
C SER A 262 33.49 -13.27 47.87
N THR A 263 33.48 -12.26 46.99
CA THR A 263 34.61 -11.66 46.23
C THR A 263 35.36 -12.33 45.04
N THR A 264 35.56 -11.45 44.03
CA THR A 264 36.74 -11.19 43.16
C THR A 264 37.13 -12.22 42.09
N GLU A 265 37.69 -11.91 40.91
CA GLU A 265 38.35 -10.73 40.31
C GLU A 265 38.41 -10.98 38.78
N ALA A 266 38.18 -9.97 37.92
CA ALA A 266 39.16 -9.17 37.17
C ALA A 266 39.85 -9.82 35.94
N ALA A 267 39.59 -9.16 34.80
CA ALA A 267 40.53 -8.61 33.81
C ALA A 267 41.73 -9.42 33.32
N SER A 268 41.85 -9.47 31.98
CA SER A 268 43.14 -9.43 31.28
C SER A 268 43.00 -8.60 30.01
N THR A 269 43.50 -7.37 30.08
CA THR A 269 43.92 -6.56 28.94
C THR A 269 45.28 -7.04 28.43
N THR A 270 45.55 -6.80 27.16
CA THR A 270 46.82 -6.33 26.53
C THR A 270 46.81 -6.75 25.06
N LYS A 271 47.48 -6.10 24.13
CA LYS A 271 47.88 -4.72 23.85
C LYS A 271 48.72 -4.84 22.57
N ASP A 272 48.75 -3.75 21.81
CA ASP A 272 49.82 -3.38 20.87
C ASP A 272 49.99 -4.21 19.59
N ALA A 273 50.46 -3.68 18.47
CA ALA A 273 50.44 -2.34 17.87
C ALA A 273 51.22 -2.42 16.55
N SER A 274 50.86 -1.50 15.66
CA SER A 274 51.75 -0.71 14.81
C SER A 274 52.35 -1.24 13.50
N LYS A 275 52.24 -0.30 12.53
CA LYS A 275 53.20 0.11 11.49
C LYS A 275 53.26 -0.74 10.22
N ASP A 276 53.52 -0.20 9.02
CA ASP A 276 53.80 1.15 8.52
C ASP A 276 53.54 1.13 6.99
N SER A 277 53.46 2.33 6.44
CA SER A 277 53.39 2.76 5.04
C SER A 277 54.26 2.04 4.00
N THR A 278 53.82 2.04 2.73
CA THR A 278 54.55 2.72 1.64
C THR A 278 53.72 2.92 0.38
N THR A 279 54.04 4.02 -0.29
CA THR A 279 53.52 4.68 -1.49
C THR A 279 53.86 3.96 -2.81
N LYS A 280 53.03 4.15 -3.86
CA LYS A 280 53.53 4.66 -5.16
C LYS A 280 52.43 5.26 -6.04
N ASP A 281 52.75 6.47 -6.48
CA ASP A 281 52.13 7.36 -7.44
C ASP A 281 52.36 6.90 -8.89
N THR A 282 51.50 7.29 -9.85
CA THR A 282 51.88 7.90 -11.15
C THR A 282 50.62 8.31 -11.94
N THR A 283 50.59 9.61 -12.20
CA THR A 283 49.75 10.49 -13.04
C THR A 283 49.84 10.13 -14.55
N THR A 284 48.86 10.44 -15.41
CA THR A 284 48.81 11.65 -16.27
C THR A 284 47.53 11.62 -17.12
N THR A 285 46.67 12.66 -17.08
CA THR A 285 46.58 13.85 -18.00
C THR A 285 45.66 13.58 -19.20
N ALA A 286 44.39 14.02 -19.17
CA ALA A 286 43.84 15.32 -19.60
C ALA A 286 43.75 15.51 -21.12
N ALA A 287 42.57 15.87 -21.63
CA ALA A 287 42.32 17.18 -22.23
C ALA A 287 40.90 17.28 -22.81
N SER A 288 40.29 18.42 -22.48
CA SER A 288 39.08 19.01 -23.04
C SER A 288 39.36 19.64 -24.41
N THR A 289 38.37 19.72 -25.29
CA THR A 289 38.23 20.86 -26.22
C THR A 289 36.76 21.11 -26.59
N THR A 290 36.46 22.40 -26.61
CA THR A 290 35.23 23.16 -26.89
C THR A 290 34.94 23.39 -28.38
N ALA A 291 33.81 24.08 -28.63
CA ALA A 291 33.44 24.91 -29.80
C ALA A 291 32.52 24.23 -30.84
N ASP A 292 31.59 24.87 -31.54
CA ASP A 292 30.76 26.09 -31.40
C ASP A 292 29.85 26.11 -32.66
N SER A 293 28.86 27.02 -32.70
CA SER A 293 28.22 27.61 -33.91
C SER A 293 27.06 26.89 -34.66
N SER A 294 25.88 27.48 -34.47
CA SER A 294 24.83 27.95 -35.42
C SER A 294 24.83 27.56 -36.91
N SER A 295 23.65 27.21 -37.45
CA SER A 295 22.98 27.97 -38.54
C SER A 295 21.53 27.54 -38.79
N SER A 296 20.71 28.52 -39.17
CA SER A 296 19.28 28.59 -39.54
C SER A 296 18.83 27.79 -40.78
N THR A 297 17.52 27.53 -40.90
CA THR A 297 16.62 28.00 -42.00
C THR A 297 15.14 27.64 -41.75
N ASP A 298 14.30 28.68 -41.68
CA ASP A 298 13.03 28.92 -42.42
C ASP A 298 11.80 27.98 -42.42
N ALA A 299 10.68 28.54 -41.91
CA ALA A 299 9.50 29.01 -42.69
C ALA A 299 8.09 28.51 -42.27
N SER A 300 7.34 29.50 -41.76
CA SER A 300 5.98 29.92 -42.17
C SER A 300 4.72 29.14 -41.74
N SER A 301 3.88 29.80 -40.94
CA SER A 301 2.55 30.41 -41.29
C SER A 301 1.70 30.51 -40.01
N ALA A 302 1.46 31.69 -39.41
CA ALA A 302 0.35 32.65 -39.65
C ALA A 302 -1.04 31.98 -39.68
N GLU A 303 -2.15 32.48 -39.13
CA GLU A 303 -2.59 33.59 -38.27
C GLU A 303 -4.09 33.28 -38.02
N GLY A 304 -4.70 33.75 -36.93
CA GLY A 304 -6.14 33.56 -36.75
C GLY A 304 -6.68 34.07 -35.41
N ARG A 305 -6.74 35.38 -35.26
CA ARG A 305 -7.37 36.11 -34.15
C ARG A 305 -8.85 36.34 -34.47
N ALA A 306 -9.75 36.08 -33.52
CA ALA A 306 -11.09 36.65 -33.49
C ALA A 306 -11.54 36.91 -32.05
N THR A 307 -12.30 37.99 -31.90
CA THR A 307 -12.57 38.77 -30.69
C THR A 307 -13.98 38.55 -30.13
N ALA A 308 -14.08 38.70 -28.80
CA ALA A 308 -15.13 39.35 -28.00
C ALA A 308 -16.56 38.78 -27.90
N GLY A 309 -17.06 38.74 -26.65
CA GLY A 309 -18.47 38.63 -26.27
C GLY A 309 -18.70 38.39 -24.77
N GLU A 310 -18.83 39.46 -23.99
CA GLU A 310 -19.51 39.50 -22.67
C GLU A 310 -21.02 39.12 -22.86
N ALA A 311 -21.86 38.70 -21.89
CA ALA A 311 -21.96 39.01 -20.47
C ALA A 311 -22.89 38.02 -19.71
N SER A 312 -22.66 37.94 -18.39
CA SER A 312 -23.62 37.95 -17.26
C SER A 312 -24.78 36.94 -17.15
N SER A 313 -24.78 36.15 -16.06
CA SER A 313 -25.80 36.29 -14.99
C SER A 313 -25.33 35.57 -13.72
N GLY A 314 -25.52 36.22 -12.57
CA GLY A 314 -25.02 35.78 -11.27
C GLY A 314 -26.00 34.96 -10.43
N ALA A 315 -25.48 34.39 -9.35
CA ALA A 315 -26.21 34.15 -8.12
C ALA A 315 -25.22 34.02 -6.95
N ALA A 316 -25.65 34.53 -5.80
CA ALA A 316 -24.85 34.85 -4.63
C ALA A 316 -24.49 33.64 -3.73
N ALA A 317 -23.58 33.94 -2.80
CA ALA A 317 -22.90 33.11 -1.80
C ALA A 317 -23.82 32.31 -0.83
N PRO A 318 -23.27 31.44 0.05
CA PRO A 318 -22.55 31.93 1.22
C PRO A 318 -21.20 31.25 1.52
N SER A 319 -20.35 32.06 2.12
CA SER A 319 -19.13 31.74 2.84
C SER A 319 -19.35 30.65 3.91
N SER A 320 -18.58 29.56 3.82
CA SER A 320 -18.23 28.74 4.97
C SER A 320 -16.72 28.84 5.17
N THR A 321 -16.36 29.33 6.34
CA THR A 321 -14.99 29.38 6.84
C THR A 321 -14.77 28.05 7.54
N ASP A 322 -14.04 27.14 6.91
CA ASP A 322 -13.53 25.95 7.58
C ASP A 322 -12.02 25.97 7.65
N ASN A 323 -11.57 25.72 8.88
CA ASN A 323 -10.22 25.87 9.38
C ASN A 323 -9.19 25.12 8.52
N ALA A 324 -8.35 25.87 7.82
CA ALA A 324 -7.04 25.40 7.42
C ALA A 324 -6.22 25.15 8.70
N ALA A 325 -6.22 23.89 9.16
CA ALA A 325 -5.30 23.42 10.18
C ALA A 325 -3.89 23.61 9.63
N THR A 326 -3.25 24.69 10.05
CA THR A 326 -1.85 24.98 9.79
C THR A 326 -1.04 23.83 10.36
N SER A 327 -0.42 23.02 9.50
CA SER A 327 0.57 22.05 9.92
C SER A 327 1.78 22.82 10.46
N LYS A 328 1.78 23.06 11.78
CA LYS A 328 3.00 23.49 12.46
C LYS A 328 4.02 22.37 12.24
N GLY A 329 5.12 22.75 11.58
CA GLY A 329 6.18 21.86 11.16
C GLY A 329 6.58 20.87 12.26
N ALA A 330 6.59 19.59 11.88
CA ALA A 330 7.27 18.58 12.65
C ALA A 330 8.73 19.02 12.83
N SER A 331 9.19 18.99 14.07
CA SER A 331 10.56 19.33 14.45
C SER A 331 11.55 18.46 13.66
N LEU A 332 12.45 19.14 12.94
CA LEU A 332 13.49 18.62 12.04
C LEU A 332 14.63 17.87 12.78
N MET A 333 14.34 17.12 13.84
CA MET A 333 15.36 16.52 14.72
C MET A 333 15.34 14.98 14.75
N GLY A 334 14.67 14.33 13.79
CA GLY A 334 14.53 12.87 13.78
C GLY A 334 14.73 12.14 12.44
N MET A 335 15.21 12.78 11.37
CA MET A 335 15.47 12.07 10.10
C MET A 335 16.70 12.66 9.37
N ILE A 336 17.85 12.01 9.51
CA ILE A 336 18.99 12.19 8.59
C ILE A 336 18.94 11.07 7.53
N ILE A 337 17.76 10.86 6.95
CA ILE A 337 17.65 10.19 5.65
C ILE A 337 17.18 11.29 4.73
N GLY A 338 18.02 11.71 3.78
CA GLY A 338 17.66 12.74 2.82
C GLY A 338 16.43 12.30 2.02
N VAL A 339 15.59 13.23 1.58
CA VAL A 339 14.37 12.95 0.78
C VAL A 339 14.66 12.01 -0.40
N ALA A 340 15.84 12.11 -1.01
CA ALA A 340 16.28 11.22 -2.07
C ALA A 340 16.47 9.75 -1.62
N ALA A 341 16.93 9.52 -0.38
CA ALA A 341 17.08 8.19 0.18
C ALA A 341 15.73 7.61 0.65
N LEU A 342 14.80 8.45 1.13
CA LEU A 342 13.41 8.06 1.39
C LEU A 342 12.66 7.66 0.10
N LEU A 343 12.92 8.37 -1.00
CA LEU A 343 12.39 8.00 -2.32
C LEU A 343 13.08 6.78 -2.93
N ALA A 344 14.27 6.40 -2.47
CA ALA A 344 14.99 5.23 -2.99
C ALA A 344 14.61 3.92 -2.28
N ILE A 345 13.83 4.00 -1.20
CA ILE A 345 13.31 2.89 -0.39
C ILE A 345 11.89 2.56 -0.88
#